data_AF-D0MD36-F1
#
_entry.id   AF-D0MD36-F1
#
_cell.length_a   1.000
_cell.length_b   1.000
_cell.length_c   1.000
_cell.angle_alpha   90.00
_cell.angle_beta   90.00
_cell.angle_gamma   90.00
#
_symmetry.space_group_name_H-M   'P 1'
#
loop_
_entity.id
_entity.type
_entity.pdbx_description
1 polymer ?
#
loop_
_entity_poly.entity_id
_entity_poly.type
_entity_poly.pdbx_seq_one_letter_code
_entity_poly.pdbx_strand_id
1 'polypeptide(L)'
;MDATLWTLLTLLALATVLALIRSRRRDRCLRDFDGFTVTLAEQGGDLVWGRACVYPTGIEIEYETPVVAPAGHLERSFIFYRDQFEAMEALYRYAEGLTPEAQRRREAIIARTVNPGLWRRIGRQLRNWVGMVRDALLEGIGLIIGAVRARRPGAAVLSGSPEAQVRALSSEVIGQVGHAFDPLLEAHLFRQVVVEVNRQGRTVSYCGWLKDYTSQFLEIVDAYAQPYDAAPLPLAPYRPDEARLDGLQIRLEGRRLSVHHEGRQMLFVQKIEAGDWQQPMDCVIPPGFTADLLLPPEIDPTQVRVWLCSVERVDMIIPRSHAIVRHAADGSEAYLPALARSVMARLQADRKPESSEITTTPTS
;
A
#
# COMPACT_ATOMS: atom_id res chain seq x y z
N MET A 1 -19.52 -5.60 -52.88
CA MET A 1 -19.25 -6.20 -51.56
C MET A 1 -20.43 -5.87 -50.67
N ASP A 2 -21.08 -6.88 -50.11
CA ASP A 2 -22.31 -6.72 -49.33
C ASP A 2 -22.03 -5.98 -48.01
N ALA A 3 -22.97 -5.14 -47.57
CA ALA A 3 -22.85 -4.38 -46.34
C ALA A 3 -22.59 -5.27 -45.10
N THR A 4 -23.07 -6.51 -45.13
CA THR A 4 -22.86 -7.55 -44.11
C THR A 4 -21.40 -8.02 -44.02
N LEU A 5 -20.69 -8.07 -45.15
CA LEU A 5 -19.27 -8.44 -45.17
C LEU A 5 -18.41 -7.31 -44.60
N TRP A 6 -18.75 -6.05 -44.88
CA TRP A 6 -18.09 -4.89 -44.27
C TRP A 6 -18.33 -4.79 -42.76
N THR A 7 -19.54 -5.08 -42.27
CA THR A 7 -19.81 -5.10 -40.82
C THR A 7 -19.06 -6.24 -40.13
N LEU A 8 -19.00 -7.43 -40.73
CA LEU A 8 -18.23 -8.55 -40.17
C LEU A 8 -16.72 -8.24 -40.12
N LEU A 9 -16.16 -7.69 -41.21
CA LEU A 9 -14.74 -7.32 -41.28
C LEU A 9 -14.40 -6.22 -40.27
N THR A 10 -15.26 -5.21 -40.11
CA THR A 10 -15.03 -4.13 -39.14
C THR A 10 -15.12 -4.63 -37.69
N LEU A 11 -16.08 -5.51 -37.37
CA LEU A 11 -16.17 -6.14 -36.05
C LEU A 11 -14.95 -7.02 -35.74
N LEU A 12 -14.50 -7.83 -36.70
CA LEU A 12 -13.32 -8.68 -36.53
C LEU A 12 -12.05 -7.83 -36.35
N ALA A 13 -11.88 -6.79 -37.17
CA ALA A 13 -10.76 -5.87 -37.06
C ALA A 13 -10.76 -5.16 -35.69
N LEU A 14 -11.91 -4.64 -35.26
CA LEU A 14 -12.05 -3.99 -33.96
C LEU A 14 -11.77 -4.95 -32.80
N ALA A 15 -12.30 -6.17 -32.84
CA ALA A 15 -12.06 -7.20 -31.84
C ALA A 15 -10.57 -7.59 -31.77
N THR A 16 -9.90 -7.71 -32.91
CA THR A 16 -8.47 -8.01 -33.00
C THR A 16 -7.63 -6.88 -32.41
N VAL A 17 -7.93 -5.64 -32.76
CA VAL A 17 -7.26 -4.45 -32.20
C VAL A 17 -7.46 -4.40 -30.67
N LEU A 18 -8.69 -4.64 -30.19
CA LEU A 18 -8.99 -4.71 -28.76
C LEU A 18 -8.21 -5.84 -28.06
N ALA A 19 -8.12 -7.02 -28.66
CA ALA A 19 -7.37 -8.15 -28.13
C ALA A 19 -5.86 -7.84 -28.03
N LEU A 20 -5.29 -7.21 -29.08
CA LEU A 20 -3.89 -6.79 -29.10
C LEU A 20 -3.59 -5.70 -28.07
N ILE A 21 -4.51 -4.75 -27.86
CA ILE A 21 -4.39 -3.74 -26.79
C ILE A 21 -4.42 -4.44 -25.42
N ARG A 22 -5.32 -5.40 -25.22
CA ARG A 22 -5.44 -6.13 -23.94
C ARG A 22 -4.21 -6.98 -23.65
N SER A 23 -3.65 -7.67 -24.64
CA SER A 23 -2.48 -8.54 -24.42
C SER A 23 -1.21 -7.76 -24.07
N ARG A 24 -1.11 -6.50 -24.49
CA ARG A 24 0.02 -5.61 -24.14
C ARG A 24 -0.22 -4.75 -22.91
N ARG A 25 -1.40 -4.83 -22.30
CA ARG A 25 -1.75 -3.99 -21.15
C ARG A 25 -1.08 -4.53 -19.90
N ARG A 26 -0.10 -3.78 -19.39
CA ARG A 26 0.48 -3.99 -18.05
C ARG A 26 -0.50 -3.55 -16.97
N ASP A 27 -0.40 -4.14 -15.78
CA ASP A 27 -1.11 -3.62 -14.62
C ASP A 27 -0.66 -2.18 -14.37
N ARG A 28 -1.64 -1.31 -14.09
CA ARG A 28 -1.39 0.13 -13.98
C ARG A 28 -0.61 0.49 -12.72
N CYS A 29 -0.91 -0.16 -11.58
CA CYS A 29 -0.20 0.08 -10.34
C CYS A 29 1.25 -0.36 -10.53
N LEU A 30 1.46 -1.61 -10.98
CA LEU A 30 2.81 -2.14 -11.20
C LEU A 30 3.63 -1.29 -12.17
N ARG A 31 3.03 -0.85 -13.28
CA ARG A 31 3.71 0.00 -14.27
C ARG A 31 4.29 1.29 -13.67
N ASP A 32 3.70 1.82 -12.61
CA ASP A 32 4.19 3.06 -11.98
C ASP A 32 5.44 2.83 -11.10
N PHE A 33 5.84 1.56 -10.93
CA PHE A 33 7.09 1.11 -10.32
C PHE A 33 8.13 0.64 -11.36
N ASP A 34 7.77 0.58 -12.65
CA ASP A 34 8.67 0.17 -13.73
C ASP A 34 9.94 1.04 -13.79
N GLY A 35 11.10 0.40 -13.81
CA GLY A 35 12.40 1.05 -13.83
C GLY A 35 12.78 1.77 -12.54
N PHE A 36 12.15 1.49 -11.40
CA PHE A 36 12.64 1.90 -10.08
C PHE A 36 13.38 0.74 -9.39
N THR A 37 14.29 1.08 -8.47
CA THR A 37 14.77 0.13 -7.47
C THR A 37 13.63 -0.12 -6.47
N VAL A 38 13.31 -1.39 -6.26
CA VAL A 38 12.19 -1.86 -5.45
C VAL A 38 12.59 -3.07 -4.61
N THR A 39 11.79 -3.36 -3.61
CA THR A 39 11.85 -4.60 -2.82
C THR A 39 10.51 -5.31 -2.92
N LEU A 40 10.51 -6.50 -3.48
CA LEU A 40 9.39 -7.42 -3.50
C LEU A 40 9.44 -8.29 -2.26
N ALA A 41 8.34 -8.33 -1.52
CA ALA A 41 8.13 -9.18 -0.38
C ALA A 41 7.07 -10.23 -0.69
N GLU A 42 7.35 -11.48 -0.37
CA GLU A 42 6.43 -12.62 -0.50
C GLU A 42 5.81 -12.98 0.85
N GLN A 43 4.61 -13.59 0.85
CA GLN A 43 3.89 -13.99 2.07
C GLN A 43 4.59 -15.07 2.93
N GLY A 44 5.78 -15.52 2.53
CA GLY A 44 6.64 -16.45 3.27
C GLY A 44 7.82 -15.79 4.01
N GLY A 45 8.01 -14.46 3.89
CA GLY A 45 9.18 -13.77 4.45
C GLY A 45 10.34 -13.61 3.47
N ASP A 46 10.24 -14.16 2.27
CA ASP A 46 11.28 -14.01 1.25
C ASP A 46 11.27 -12.59 0.68
N LEU A 47 12.47 -12.03 0.57
CA LEU A 47 12.72 -10.69 0.07
C LEU A 47 13.60 -10.71 -1.16
N VAL A 48 13.17 -9.96 -2.17
CA VAL A 48 13.90 -9.80 -3.43
C VAL A 48 14.00 -8.31 -3.75
N TRP A 49 15.22 -7.81 -3.93
CA TRP A 49 15.46 -6.40 -4.20
C TRP A 49 16.21 -6.19 -5.53
N GLY A 50 15.92 -5.09 -6.21
CA GLY A 50 16.53 -4.80 -7.50
C GLY A 50 15.70 -3.85 -8.36
N ARG A 51 16.02 -3.76 -9.65
CA ARG A 51 15.32 -2.89 -10.60
C ARG A 51 14.08 -3.60 -11.14
N ALA A 52 12.90 -3.01 -10.94
CA ALA A 52 11.65 -3.52 -11.48
C ALA A 52 11.57 -3.38 -13.00
N CYS A 53 11.22 -4.47 -13.68
CA CYS A 53 10.86 -4.52 -15.09
C CYS A 53 9.47 -5.14 -15.22
N VAL A 54 8.47 -4.34 -15.60
CA VAL A 54 7.07 -4.73 -15.56
C VAL A 54 6.59 -5.19 -16.93
N TYR A 55 6.04 -6.40 -16.99
CA TYR A 55 5.49 -7.02 -18.18
C TYR A 55 3.98 -7.25 -18.06
N PRO A 56 3.27 -7.54 -19.16
CA PRO A 56 1.85 -7.92 -19.08
C PRO A 56 1.58 -9.21 -18.30
N THR A 57 2.58 -10.09 -18.19
CA THR A 57 2.48 -11.43 -17.60
C THR A 57 3.08 -11.54 -16.20
N GLY A 58 3.69 -10.47 -15.68
CA GLY A 58 4.40 -10.50 -14.40
C GLY A 58 5.33 -9.30 -14.22
N ILE A 59 6.18 -9.38 -13.21
CA ILE A 59 7.25 -8.43 -12.93
C ILE A 59 8.56 -9.20 -12.81
N GLU A 60 9.63 -8.64 -13.34
CA GLU A 60 10.99 -9.13 -13.16
C GLU A 60 11.76 -8.14 -12.29
N ILE A 61 12.47 -8.63 -11.29
CA ILE A 61 13.36 -7.85 -10.44
C ILE A 61 14.79 -8.17 -10.86
N GLU A 62 15.43 -7.25 -11.58
CA GLU A 62 16.82 -7.41 -11.99
C GLU A 62 17.77 -7.03 -10.85
N TYR A 63 18.68 -7.93 -10.50
CA TYR A 63 19.69 -7.67 -9.49
C TYR A 63 20.76 -6.71 -10.02
N GLU A 64 21.28 -5.84 -9.16
CA GLU A 64 22.41 -4.98 -9.52
C GLU A 64 23.67 -5.80 -9.82
N THR A 65 23.87 -6.87 -9.05
CA THR A 65 24.95 -7.84 -9.25
C THR A 65 24.36 -9.26 -9.22
N PRO A 66 24.77 -10.17 -10.12
CA PRO A 66 24.28 -11.54 -10.11
C PRO A 66 24.52 -12.24 -8.77
N VAL A 67 23.51 -12.94 -8.27
CA VAL A 67 23.55 -13.66 -7.00
C VAL A 67 23.90 -15.13 -7.28
N VAL A 68 24.73 -15.74 -6.44
CA VAL A 68 25.00 -17.19 -6.53
C VAL A 68 23.93 -17.92 -5.72
N ALA A 69 23.08 -18.67 -6.41
CA ALA A 69 22.05 -19.49 -5.80
C ALA A 69 22.67 -20.60 -4.93
N PRO A 70 21.95 -21.15 -3.93
CA PRO A 70 22.42 -22.29 -3.15
C PRO A 70 22.82 -23.51 -3.99
N ALA A 71 22.19 -23.68 -5.16
CA ALA A 71 22.50 -24.73 -6.11
C ALA A 71 23.74 -24.45 -6.99
N GLY A 72 24.46 -23.34 -6.77
CA GLY A 72 25.74 -23.02 -7.39
C GLY A 72 25.67 -22.34 -8.77
N HIS A 73 24.49 -21.93 -9.23
CA HIS A 73 24.33 -21.17 -10.48
C HIS A 73 24.16 -19.67 -10.21
N LEU A 74 24.40 -18.85 -11.23
CA LEU A 74 24.25 -17.39 -11.16
C LEU A 74 22.84 -16.97 -11.56
N GLU A 75 22.15 -16.28 -10.67
CA GLU A 75 20.85 -15.67 -10.89
C GLU A 75 21.05 -14.17 -11.17
N ARG A 76 20.45 -13.67 -12.26
CA ARG A 76 20.55 -12.25 -12.67
C ARG A 76 19.30 -11.45 -12.36
N SER A 77 18.20 -12.14 -12.21
CA SER A 77 16.91 -11.55 -11.93
C SER A 77 16.00 -12.59 -11.30
N PHE A 78 14.93 -12.09 -10.69
CA PHE A 78 13.84 -12.87 -10.15
C PHE A 78 12.56 -12.56 -10.93
N ILE A 79 11.88 -13.59 -11.42
CA ILE A 79 10.67 -13.42 -12.22
C ILE A 79 9.47 -13.82 -11.37
N PHE A 80 8.55 -12.88 -11.18
CA PHE A 80 7.33 -13.06 -10.42
C PHE A 80 6.12 -12.97 -11.34
N TYR A 81 5.48 -14.11 -11.58
CA TYR A 81 4.40 -14.25 -12.54
C TYR A 81 3.06 -13.73 -12.00
N ARG A 82 2.15 -13.40 -12.92
CA ARG A 82 0.84 -12.82 -12.59
C ARG A 82 -0.04 -13.73 -11.72
N ASP A 83 0.06 -15.05 -11.89
CA ASP A 83 -0.64 -16.04 -11.06
C ASP A 83 -0.09 -16.10 -9.63
N GLN A 84 1.15 -15.65 -9.41
CA GLN A 84 1.76 -15.55 -8.09
C GLN A 84 1.42 -14.24 -7.36
N PHE A 85 0.71 -13.29 -8.00
CA PHE A 85 0.39 -11.99 -7.38
C PHE A 85 -0.41 -12.07 -6.08
N GLU A 86 -1.12 -13.18 -5.82
CA GLU A 86 -1.78 -13.38 -4.52
C GLU A 86 -0.81 -13.73 -3.39
N ALA A 87 0.34 -14.34 -3.72
CA ALA A 87 1.42 -14.67 -2.79
C ALA A 87 2.38 -13.50 -2.55
N MET A 88 2.30 -12.44 -3.35
CA MET A 88 2.98 -11.18 -3.04
C MET A 88 2.40 -10.60 -1.76
N GLU A 89 3.23 -10.18 -0.82
CA GLU A 89 2.79 -9.39 0.33
C GLU A 89 2.76 -7.91 -0.03
N ALA A 90 3.86 -7.40 -0.60
CA ALA A 90 3.91 -6.04 -1.09
C ALA A 90 5.12 -5.85 -2.01
N LEU A 91 5.04 -4.80 -2.84
CA LEU A 91 6.17 -4.26 -3.57
C LEU A 91 6.47 -2.86 -3.03
N TYR A 92 7.63 -2.68 -2.41
CA TYR A 92 8.07 -1.42 -1.84
C TYR A 92 9.01 -0.67 -2.76
N ARG A 93 8.87 0.64 -2.78
CA ARG A 93 9.86 1.59 -3.27
C ARG A 93 10.23 2.50 -2.11
N TYR A 94 11.39 2.24 -1.53
CA TYR A 94 11.95 3.07 -0.47
C TYR A 94 12.34 4.44 -1.02
N ALA A 95 12.07 5.50 -0.26
CA ALA A 95 12.49 6.85 -0.64
C ALA A 95 14.01 6.99 -0.58
N GLU A 96 14.61 6.33 0.42
CA GLU A 96 16.05 6.20 0.60
C GLU A 96 16.57 5.08 -0.31
N GLY A 97 17.72 5.29 -0.96
CA GLY A 97 18.29 4.34 -1.93
C GLY A 97 17.91 4.57 -3.40
N LEU A 98 17.07 5.57 -3.70
CA LEU A 98 16.82 5.99 -5.09
C LEU A 98 17.94 6.89 -5.62
N THR A 99 18.22 6.77 -6.93
CA THR A 99 19.08 7.74 -7.61
C THR A 99 18.46 9.14 -7.58
N PRO A 100 19.24 10.24 -7.69
CA PRO A 100 18.69 11.60 -7.69
C PRO A 100 17.67 11.87 -8.80
N GLU A 101 17.77 11.17 -9.93
CA GLU A 101 16.76 11.21 -11.00
C GLU A 101 15.47 10.49 -10.61
N ALA A 102 15.58 9.28 -10.06
CA ALA A 102 14.44 8.50 -9.59
C ALA A 102 13.72 9.21 -8.43
N GLN A 103 14.46 9.88 -7.54
CA GLN A 103 13.89 10.67 -6.45
C GLN A 103 13.05 11.86 -6.97
N ARG A 104 13.57 12.63 -7.93
CA ARG A 104 12.80 13.69 -8.61
C ARG A 104 11.56 13.15 -9.32
N ARG A 105 11.68 11.98 -9.96
CA ARG A 105 10.54 11.30 -10.60
C ARG A 105 9.47 10.91 -9.58
N ARG A 106 9.88 10.40 -8.41
CA ARG A 106 9.01 10.07 -7.27
C ARG A 106 8.31 11.31 -6.72
N GLU A 107 9.03 12.39 -6.47
CA GLU A 107 8.46 13.66 -5.98
C GLU A 107 7.41 14.21 -6.95
N ALA A 108 7.69 14.19 -8.25
CA ALA A 108 6.72 14.60 -9.27
C ALA A 108 5.49 13.67 -9.31
N ILE A 109 5.63 12.38 -8.98
CA ILE A 109 4.49 11.47 -8.82
C ILE A 109 3.65 11.87 -7.61
N ILE A 110 4.28 12.09 -6.45
CA ILE A 110 3.60 12.47 -5.21
C ILE A 110 2.88 13.81 -5.39
N ALA A 111 3.55 14.82 -5.92
CA ALA A 111 2.95 16.15 -6.16
C ALA A 111 1.70 16.08 -7.05
N ARG A 112 1.73 15.24 -8.10
CA ARG A 112 0.58 15.02 -8.99
C ARG A 112 -0.54 14.18 -8.35
N THR A 113 -0.24 13.40 -7.33
CA THR A 113 -1.22 12.63 -6.54
C THR A 113 -1.90 13.52 -5.53
N VAL A 114 -1.13 14.35 -4.81
CA VAL A 114 -1.65 15.30 -3.81
C VAL A 114 -2.49 16.39 -4.48
N ASN A 115 -2.05 16.88 -5.64
CA ASN A 115 -2.73 17.93 -6.39
C ASN A 115 -3.19 17.41 -7.77
N PRO A 116 -4.24 16.57 -7.83
CA PRO A 116 -4.69 16.00 -9.09
C PRO A 116 -5.39 17.07 -9.94
N GLY A 117 -4.92 17.29 -11.16
CA GLY A 117 -5.59 18.18 -12.12
C GLY A 117 -6.98 17.67 -12.54
N LEU A 118 -7.87 18.58 -12.94
CA LEU A 118 -9.26 18.27 -13.35
C LEU A 118 -9.34 17.18 -14.43
N TRP A 119 -8.47 17.24 -15.44
CA TRP A 119 -8.45 16.27 -16.54
C TRP A 119 -8.11 14.84 -16.11
N ARG A 120 -7.32 14.69 -15.05
CA ARG A 120 -6.99 13.37 -14.47
C ARG A 120 -8.21 12.75 -13.81
N ARG A 121 -9.05 13.57 -13.17
CA ARG A 121 -10.33 13.13 -12.56
C ARG A 121 -11.34 12.73 -13.64
N ILE A 122 -11.50 13.56 -14.68
CA ILE A 122 -12.44 13.33 -15.79
C ILE A 122 -12.05 12.09 -16.60
N GLY A 123 -10.77 11.95 -16.98
CA GLY A 123 -10.30 10.80 -17.76
C GLY A 123 -10.44 9.47 -17.03
N ARG A 124 -10.47 9.49 -15.69
CA ARG A 124 -10.74 8.31 -14.86
C ARG A 124 -12.22 7.97 -14.82
N GLN A 125 -13.10 8.95 -14.62
CA GLN A 125 -14.55 8.77 -14.68
C GLN A 125 -15.00 8.18 -16.03
N LEU A 126 -14.48 8.70 -17.15
CA LEU A 126 -14.80 8.19 -18.48
C LEU A 126 -14.40 6.72 -18.67
N ARG A 127 -13.26 6.31 -18.09
CA ARG A 127 -12.77 4.93 -18.20
C ARG A 127 -13.58 3.96 -17.36
N ASN A 128 -13.98 4.37 -16.17
CA ASN A 128 -14.85 3.57 -15.31
C ASN A 128 -16.25 3.43 -15.92
N TRP A 129 -16.74 4.48 -16.60
CA TRP A 129 -17.97 4.43 -17.39
C TRP A 129 -17.92 3.39 -18.52
N VAL A 130 -16.80 3.29 -19.26
CA VAL A 130 -16.63 2.26 -20.30
C VAL A 130 -16.71 0.83 -19.73
N GLY A 131 -16.21 0.61 -18.51
CA GLY A 131 -16.34 -0.67 -17.81
C GLY A 131 -17.81 -1.02 -17.52
N MET A 132 -18.56 -0.09 -16.94
CA MET A 132 -19.99 -0.27 -16.65
C MET A 132 -20.83 -0.48 -17.92
N VAL A 133 -20.55 0.25 -19.01
CA VAL A 133 -21.26 0.09 -20.29
C VAL A 133 -21.03 -1.30 -20.87
N ARG A 134 -19.80 -1.83 -20.79
CA ARG A 134 -19.49 -3.20 -21.25
C ARG A 134 -20.30 -4.22 -20.46
N ASP A 135 -20.32 -4.10 -19.14
CA ASP A 135 -20.96 -5.08 -18.27
C ASP A 135 -22.49 -5.07 -18.47
N ALA A 136 -23.10 -3.89 -18.60
CA ALA A 136 -24.52 -3.74 -18.94
C ALA A 136 -24.86 -4.27 -20.36
N LEU A 137 -23.96 -4.12 -21.33
CA LEU A 137 -24.14 -4.70 -22.67
C LEU A 137 -24.08 -6.25 -22.64
N LEU A 138 -23.17 -6.84 -21.86
CA LEU A 138 -23.08 -8.29 -21.70
C LEU A 138 -24.32 -8.86 -21.00
N GLU A 139 -24.79 -8.19 -19.96
CA GLU A 139 -26.04 -8.55 -19.26
C GLU A 139 -27.26 -8.43 -20.19
N GLY A 140 -27.35 -7.34 -20.95
CA GLY A 140 -28.42 -7.14 -21.95
C GLY A 140 -28.41 -8.17 -23.08
N ILE A 141 -27.23 -8.57 -23.57
CA ILE A 141 -27.09 -9.65 -24.57
C ILE A 141 -27.56 -10.99 -23.97
N GLY A 142 -27.24 -11.27 -22.71
CA GLY A 142 -27.70 -12.46 -21.99
C GLY A 142 -29.22 -12.54 -21.89
N LEU A 143 -29.88 -11.43 -21.58
CA LEU A 143 -31.34 -11.32 -21.53
C LEU A 143 -32.00 -11.55 -22.90
N ILE A 144 -31.41 -11.01 -23.98
CA ILE A 144 -31.91 -11.21 -25.34
C ILE A 144 -31.74 -12.67 -25.79
N ILE A 145 -30.59 -13.30 -25.53
CA ILE A 145 -30.35 -14.72 -25.84
C ILE A 145 -31.32 -15.61 -25.06
N GLY A 146 -31.58 -15.29 -23.78
CA GLY A 146 -32.57 -15.97 -22.95
C GLY A 146 -34.00 -15.83 -23.52
N ALA A 147 -34.41 -14.63 -23.92
CA ALA A 147 -35.72 -14.37 -24.51
C ALA A 147 -35.89 -15.04 -25.89
N VAL A 148 -34.83 -15.13 -26.69
CA VAL A 148 -34.84 -15.82 -28.00
C VAL A 148 -34.90 -17.34 -27.84
N ARG A 149 -34.19 -17.91 -26.83
CA ARG A 149 -34.31 -19.34 -26.48
C ARG A 149 -35.71 -19.69 -25.97
N ALA A 150 -36.30 -18.84 -25.14
CA ALA A 150 -37.66 -19.03 -24.61
C ALA A 150 -38.76 -19.00 -25.69
N ARG A 151 -38.50 -18.35 -26.83
CA ARG A 151 -39.46 -18.22 -27.96
C ARG A 151 -39.33 -19.31 -29.04
N ARG A 152 -38.38 -20.26 -28.93
CA ARG A 152 -38.24 -21.38 -29.90
C ARG A 152 -38.69 -22.72 -29.26
N PRO A 153 -39.90 -23.24 -29.57
CA PRO A 153 -40.47 -24.45 -28.96
C PRO A 153 -39.88 -25.76 -29.53
N GLY A 154 -38.55 -25.90 -29.47
CA GLY A 154 -37.83 -27.08 -29.94
C GLY A 154 -36.34 -27.14 -29.58
N ALA A 155 -35.77 -26.07 -29.00
CA ALA A 155 -34.38 -26.05 -28.55
C ALA A 155 -34.20 -26.47 -27.07
N ALA A 156 -35.29 -26.79 -26.36
CA ALA A 156 -35.26 -27.15 -24.95
C ALA A 156 -34.74 -28.57 -24.66
N VAL A 157 -34.48 -29.39 -25.69
CA VAL A 157 -34.11 -30.82 -25.54
C VAL A 157 -32.62 -31.10 -25.80
N LEU A 158 -31.81 -30.11 -26.19
CA LEU A 158 -30.39 -30.34 -26.57
C LEU A 158 -29.35 -29.54 -25.79
N SER A 159 -29.68 -28.98 -24.63
CA SER A 159 -28.66 -28.43 -23.74
C SER A 159 -29.05 -28.67 -22.29
N GLY A 160 -28.11 -29.22 -21.52
CA GLY A 160 -28.26 -29.75 -20.17
C GLY A 160 -29.05 -28.89 -19.18
N SER A 161 -29.50 -29.57 -18.13
CA SER A 161 -30.47 -29.09 -17.14
C SER A 161 -30.25 -27.65 -16.66
N PRO A 162 -31.34 -26.89 -16.39
CA PRO A 162 -31.28 -25.56 -15.80
C PRO A 162 -30.42 -25.50 -14.53
N GLU A 163 -30.34 -26.61 -13.80
CA GLU A 163 -29.52 -26.78 -12.59
C GLU A 163 -28.01 -26.68 -12.84
N ALA A 164 -27.52 -27.04 -14.03
CA ALA A 164 -26.11 -26.91 -14.39
C ALA A 164 -25.70 -25.46 -14.70
N GLN A 165 -26.58 -24.67 -15.32
CA GLN A 165 -26.36 -23.23 -15.55
C GLN A 165 -26.56 -22.42 -14.27
N VAL A 166 -27.48 -22.82 -13.39
CA VAL A 166 -27.65 -22.20 -12.07
C VAL A 166 -26.47 -22.51 -11.15
N ARG A 167 -25.84 -23.69 -11.23
CA ARG A 167 -24.59 -24.00 -10.51
C ARG A 167 -23.36 -23.27 -11.05
N ALA A 168 -23.29 -23.01 -12.35
CA ALA A 168 -22.24 -22.18 -12.94
C ALA A 168 -22.38 -20.71 -12.49
N LEU A 169 -23.60 -20.20 -12.40
CA LEU A 169 -23.88 -18.86 -11.87
C LEU A 169 -23.75 -18.77 -10.34
N SER A 170 -24.06 -19.82 -9.59
CA SER A 170 -23.96 -19.82 -8.12
C SER A 170 -22.53 -20.04 -7.61
N SER A 171 -21.66 -20.67 -8.40
CA SER A 171 -20.22 -20.76 -8.09
C SER A 171 -19.46 -19.47 -8.44
N GLU A 172 -19.99 -18.61 -9.31
CA GLU A 172 -19.44 -17.27 -9.58
C GLU A 172 -19.86 -16.22 -8.52
N VAL A 173 -20.91 -16.51 -7.73
CA VAL A 173 -21.44 -15.61 -6.70
C VAL A 173 -20.82 -15.87 -5.31
N ILE A 174 -19.99 -16.90 -5.16
CA ILE A 174 -19.24 -17.18 -3.92
C ILE A 174 -17.75 -16.93 -4.16
N GLY A 175 -17.39 -15.67 -3.94
CA GLY A 175 -16.03 -15.16 -3.99
C GLY A 175 -16.07 -13.72 -4.45
N GLN A 176 -16.11 -12.77 -3.51
CA GLN A 176 -15.88 -11.35 -3.81
C GLN A 176 -14.43 -11.18 -4.35
N VAL A 177 -14.22 -11.56 -5.60
CA VAL A 177 -13.00 -11.27 -6.36
C VAL A 177 -13.26 -9.96 -7.09
N GLY A 178 -12.47 -8.94 -6.73
CA GLY A 178 -12.80 -7.53 -6.91
C GLY A 178 -13.17 -7.11 -8.32
N HIS A 179 -14.30 -6.41 -8.45
CA HIS A 179 -14.58 -5.60 -9.62
C HIS A 179 -13.40 -4.64 -9.89
N ALA A 180 -13.07 -4.46 -11.17
CA ALA A 180 -12.04 -3.51 -11.61
C ALA A 180 -12.37 -2.05 -11.23
N PHE A 181 -13.66 -1.76 -10.99
CA PHE A 181 -14.15 -0.51 -10.45
C PHE A 181 -14.71 -0.75 -9.04
N ASP A 182 -14.30 0.08 -8.08
CA ASP A 182 -14.75 0.04 -6.70
C ASP A 182 -15.16 1.47 -6.29
N PRO A 183 -16.47 1.74 -6.07
CA PRO A 183 -16.96 3.07 -5.74
C PRO A 183 -16.35 3.65 -4.45
N LEU A 184 -16.07 2.80 -3.46
CA LEU A 184 -15.49 3.23 -2.19
C LEU A 184 -14.04 3.64 -2.38
N LEU A 185 -13.23 2.82 -3.08
CA LEU A 185 -11.86 3.21 -3.40
C LEU A 185 -11.82 4.43 -4.30
N GLU A 186 -12.74 4.54 -5.27
CA GLU A 186 -12.81 5.68 -6.17
C GLU A 186 -13.05 7.00 -5.43
N ALA A 187 -13.94 6.98 -4.43
CA ALA A 187 -14.19 8.14 -3.58
C ALA A 187 -12.96 8.56 -2.75
N HIS A 188 -12.02 7.66 -2.50
CA HIS A 188 -10.84 7.92 -1.66
C HIS A 188 -9.54 8.11 -2.44
N LEU A 189 -9.59 8.05 -3.77
CA LEU A 189 -8.43 8.35 -4.60
C LEU A 189 -7.92 9.77 -4.39
N PHE A 190 -6.60 9.91 -4.45
CA PHE A 190 -5.87 11.16 -4.26
C PHE A 190 -6.09 11.78 -2.87
N ARG A 191 -6.57 10.99 -1.90
CA ARG A 191 -6.69 11.36 -0.49
C ARG A 191 -5.73 10.52 0.34
N GLN A 192 -5.38 11.03 1.52
CA GLN A 192 -4.70 10.18 2.50
C GLN A 192 -5.68 9.13 3.01
N VAL A 193 -5.18 7.92 3.19
CA VAL A 193 -5.95 6.78 3.67
C VAL A 193 -5.09 5.95 4.61
N VAL A 194 -5.75 5.26 5.53
CA VAL A 194 -5.14 4.18 6.31
C VAL A 194 -5.51 2.85 5.69
N VAL A 195 -4.50 2.10 5.27
CA VAL A 195 -4.61 0.74 4.73
C VAL A 195 -4.17 -0.25 5.79
N GLU A 196 -5.03 -1.20 6.09
CA GLU A 196 -4.68 -2.37 6.89
C GLU A 196 -4.23 -3.49 5.97
N VAL A 197 -3.10 -4.11 6.29
CA VAL A 197 -2.51 -5.24 5.59
C VAL A 197 -2.38 -6.39 6.58
N ASN A 198 -2.92 -7.56 6.24
CA ASN A 198 -2.70 -8.76 7.04
C ASN A 198 -1.34 -9.35 6.68
N ARG A 199 -0.44 -9.44 7.68
CA ARG A 199 0.93 -9.93 7.57
C ARG A 199 1.19 -10.99 8.61
N GLN A 200 1.44 -12.23 8.18
CA GLN A 200 1.79 -13.34 9.09
C GLN A 200 0.83 -13.48 10.30
N GLY A 201 -0.47 -13.21 10.09
CA GLY A 201 -1.50 -13.26 11.14
C GLY A 201 -1.60 -12.00 12.02
N ARG A 202 -0.84 -10.94 11.72
CA ARG A 202 -0.91 -9.62 12.36
C ARG A 202 -1.41 -8.57 11.37
N THR A 203 -2.35 -7.74 11.80
CA THR A 203 -2.79 -6.59 10.99
C THR A 203 -1.85 -5.42 11.21
N VAL A 204 -1.21 -4.95 10.14
CA VAL A 204 -0.35 -3.75 10.17
C VAL A 204 -1.03 -2.63 9.38
N SER A 205 -1.01 -1.43 9.94
CA SER A 205 -1.62 -0.25 9.32
C SER A 205 -0.57 0.65 8.69
N TYR A 206 -0.84 1.10 7.46
CA TYR A 206 -0.05 2.08 6.73
C TYR A 206 -0.92 3.29 6.45
N CYS A 207 -0.42 4.50 6.66
CA CYS A 207 -1.05 5.67 6.10
C CYS A 207 -0.18 6.27 5.02
N GLY A 208 -0.82 6.61 3.90
CA GLY A 208 -0.23 7.34 2.80
C GLY A 208 -1.33 7.81 1.86
N TRP A 209 -0.95 8.30 0.69
CA TRP A 209 -1.90 8.76 -0.31
C TRP A 209 -2.34 7.62 -1.21
N LEU A 210 -3.65 7.38 -1.33
CA LEU A 210 -4.19 6.42 -2.29
C LEU A 210 -4.04 6.99 -3.70
N LYS A 211 -3.02 6.53 -4.43
CA LYS A 211 -2.72 7.05 -5.76
C LYS A 211 -3.56 6.38 -6.84
N ASP A 212 -3.62 5.05 -6.79
CA ASP A 212 -4.35 4.26 -7.76
C ASP A 212 -4.77 2.90 -7.18
N TYR A 213 -5.62 2.18 -7.91
CA TYR A 213 -5.98 0.79 -7.65
C TYR A 213 -6.30 0.07 -8.98
N THR A 214 -6.17 -1.25 -8.99
CA THR A 214 -6.72 -2.14 -10.02
C THR A 214 -7.60 -3.20 -9.36
N SER A 215 -8.08 -4.19 -10.12
CA SER A 215 -8.74 -5.35 -9.52
C SER A 215 -7.79 -6.15 -8.62
N GLN A 216 -6.48 -6.06 -8.84
CA GLN A 216 -5.47 -6.85 -8.14
C GLN A 216 -4.75 -6.06 -7.06
N PHE A 217 -4.52 -4.75 -7.24
CA PHE A 217 -3.62 -4.00 -6.37
C PHE A 217 -4.21 -2.69 -5.86
N LEU A 218 -3.73 -2.27 -4.69
CA LEU A 218 -3.76 -0.89 -4.20
C LEU A 218 -2.37 -0.28 -4.37
N GLU A 219 -2.30 0.97 -4.82
CA GLU A 219 -1.06 1.73 -4.86
C GLU A 219 -1.15 2.90 -3.87
N ILE A 220 -0.32 2.83 -2.84
CA ILE A 220 -0.18 3.86 -1.82
C ILE A 220 1.18 4.52 -2.01
N VAL A 221 1.20 5.85 -2.10
CA VAL A 221 2.44 6.62 -2.17
C VAL A 221 2.64 7.42 -0.91
N ASP A 222 3.91 7.62 -0.59
CA ASP A 222 4.35 8.41 0.54
C ASP A 222 3.77 7.92 1.87
N ALA A 223 3.82 6.60 2.05
CA ALA A 223 3.41 5.95 3.26
C ALA A 223 4.57 5.82 4.25
N TYR A 224 4.22 5.87 5.53
CA TYR A 224 5.16 5.56 6.61
C TYR A 224 5.10 4.07 6.89
N ALA A 225 6.23 3.39 6.70
CA ALA A 225 6.36 1.95 6.95
C ALA A 225 7.49 1.68 7.93
N GLN A 226 7.27 0.70 8.80
CA GLN A 226 8.37 0.03 9.49
C GLN A 226 9.06 -0.91 8.47
N PRO A 227 10.39 -0.93 8.37
CA PRO A 227 11.09 -1.80 7.43
C PRO A 227 10.74 -3.29 7.65
N TYR A 228 10.77 -4.09 6.58
CA TYR A 228 10.33 -5.50 6.54
C TYR A 228 11.08 -6.41 7.54
N ASP A 229 12.27 -6.00 7.97
CA ASP A 229 13.15 -6.73 8.91
C ASP A 229 13.83 -5.80 9.92
N ALA A 230 13.34 -4.57 10.10
CA ALA A 230 13.87 -3.73 11.17
C ALA A 230 13.39 -4.29 12.51
N ALA A 231 14.23 -5.12 13.12
CA ALA A 231 14.35 -5.07 14.56
C ALA A 231 14.41 -3.58 14.95
N PRO A 232 13.64 -3.13 15.96
CA PRO A 232 13.75 -1.78 16.50
C PRO A 232 15.22 -1.37 16.59
N LEU A 233 15.58 -0.18 16.11
CA LEU A 233 16.90 0.37 16.37
C LEU A 233 17.08 0.55 17.89
N PRO A 234 18.10 -0.02 18.54
CA PRO A 234 18.44 -1.43 18.67
C PRO A 234 17.46 -2.20 19.58
N LEU A 235 17.67 -3.52 19.69
CA LEU A 235 16.92 -4.45 20.57
C LEU A 235 16.86 -4.03 22.06
N ALA A 236 17.73 -3.10 22.48
CA ALA A 236 17.78 -2.56 23.84
C ALA A 236 17.35 -1.09 23.86
N PRO A 237 16.60 -0.65 24.88
CA PRO A 237 16.24 0.77 25.02
C PRO A 237 17.47 1.66 25.16
N TYR A 238 17.33 2.93 24.78
CA TYR A 238 18.34 3.96 24.98
C TYR A 238 18.22 4.56 26.38
N ARG A 239 19.35 4.85 27.00
CA ARG A 239 19.43 5.68 28.20
C ARG A 239 19.62 7.15 27.82
N PRO A 240 19.24 8.09 28.70
CA PRO A 240 19.72 9.46 28.57
C PRO A 240 21.24 9.50 28.40
N ASP A 241 21.71 10.38 27.52
CA ASP A 241 23.10 10.61 27.13
C ASP A 241 23.80 9.44 26.43
N GLU A 242 23.06 8.39 26.05
CA GLU A 242 23.61 7.25 25.30
C GLU A 242 23.76 7.56 23.80
N ALA A 243 25.01 7.72 23.35
CA ALA A 243 25.35 7.97 21.95
C ALA A 243 25.53 6.67 21.15
N ARG A 244 24.44 5.93 20.92
CA ARG A 244 24.45 4.71 20.08
C ARG A 244 24.05 4.94 18.63
N LEU A 245 23.26 5.97 18.36
CA LEU A 245 22.74 6.27 17.02
C LEU A 245 23.21 7.66 16.61
N ASP A 246 23.80 7.76 15.43
CA ASP A 246 24.32 9.03 14.93
C ASP A 246 23.20 10.07 14.76
N GLY A 247 23.49 11.30 15.18
CA GLY A 247 22.52 12.39 15.23
C GLY A 247 21.39 12.25 16.26
N LEU A 248 21.31 11.19 17.07
CA LEU A 248 20.33 11.07 18.16
C LEU A 248 20.91 11.62 19.47
N GLN A 249 20.18 12.53 20.11
CA GLN A 249 20.50 13.04 21.44
C GLN A 249 19.29 12.86 22.36
N ILE A 250 19.46 12.08 23.43
CA ILE A 250 18.45 11.92 24.48
C ILE A 250 19.01 12.60 25.72
N ARG A 251 18.38 13.66 26.22
CA ARG A 251 18.81 14.39 27.42
C ARG A 251 17.74 14.35 28.47
N LEU A 252 18.14 14.23 29.73
CA LEU A 252 17.25 14.33 30.87
C LEU A 252 17.72 15.48 31.77
N GLU A 253 17.03 16.61 31.69
CA GLU A 253 17.31 17.80 32.50
C GLU A 253 16.24 17.95 33.58
N GLY A 254 16.59 17.59 34.81
CA GLY A 254 15.64 17.51 35.92
C GLY A 254 14.56 16.47 35.66
N ARG A 255 13.38 16.91 35.22
CA ARG A 255 12.25 16.05 34.83
C ARG A 255 11.91 16.10 33.35
N ARG A 256 12.59 16.93 32.57
CA ARG A 256 12.34 17.06 31.13
C ARG A 256 13.23 16.07 30.39
N LEU A 257 12.61 15.07 29.77
CA LEU A 257 13.26 14.19 28.82
C LEU A 257 13.09 14.79 27.42
N SER A 258 14.20 15.06 26.75
CA SER A 258 14.25 15.59 25.39
C SER A 258 14.89 14.57 24.48
N VAL A 259 14.20 14.17 23.42
CA VAL A 259 14.71 13.29 22.36
C VAL A 259 14.84 14.10 21.09
N HIS A 260 16.06 14.47 20.73
CA HIS A 260 16.38 15.24 19.54
C HIS A 260 17.05 14.35 18.49
N HIS A 261 16.68 14.51 17.23
CA HIS A 261 17.26 13.73 16.14
C HIS A 261 17.68 14.60 14.96
N GLU A 262 18.96 14.60 14.59
CA GLU A 262 19.54 15.25 13.40
C GLU A 262 19.92 14.24 12.30
N GLY A 263 19.67 12.94 12.52
CA GLY A 263 19.97 11.92 11.51
C GLY A 263 19.06 12.01 10.29
N ARG A 264 19.28 11.13 9.31
CA ARG A 264 18.58 11.18 8.01
C ARG A 264 17.21 10.49 8.02
N GLN A 265 17.04 9.54 8.94
CA GLN A 265 15.86 8.70 9.06
C GLN A 265 14.80 9.33 9.98
N MET A 266 13.56 8.90 9.85
CA MET A 266 12.55 9.23 10.86
C MET A 266 12.61 8.21 11.98
N LEU A 267 12.53 8.67 13.22
CA LEU A 267 12.48 7.80 14.39
C LEU A 267 11.09 7.77 14.97
N PHE A 268 10.63 6.61 15.42
CA PHE A 268 9.40 6.45 16.15
C PHE A 268 9.72 6.10 17.60
N VAL A 269 9.31 6.96 18.53
CA VAL A 269 9.37 6.67 19.96
C VAL A 269 8.18 5.80 20.30
N GLN A 270 8.43 4.52 20.50
CA GLN A 270 7.39 3.56 20.87
C GLN A 270 6.91 3.83 22.29
N LYS A 271 7.84 3.84 23.24
CA LYS A 271 7.55 4.04 24.66
C LYS A 271 8.76 4.55 25.43
N ILE A 272 8.49 5.14 26.58
CA ILE A 272 9.47 5.46 27.61
C ILE A 272 9.14 4.60 28.82
N GLU A 273 10.16 3.99 29.42
CA GLU A 273 10.04 3.20 30.64
C GLU A 273 10.99 3.75 31.71
N ALA A 274 10.57 3.71 32.96
CA ALA A 274 11.43 4.00 34.10
C ALA A 274 10.95 3.19 35.31
N GLY A 275 11.65 2.10 35.63
CA GLY A 275 11.22 1.15 36.65
C GLY A 275 9.90 0.49 36.25
N ASP A 276 8.90 0.56 37.13
CA ASP A 276 7.54 0.04 36.88
C ASP A 276 6.67 1.01 36.07
N TRP A 277 7.13 2.25 35.88
CA TRP A 277 6.42 3.24 35.08
C TRP A 277 6.74 3.06 33.60
N GLN A 278 5.70 3.04 32.78
CA GLN A 278 5.81 3.03 31.33
C GLN A 278 4.81 4.01 30.73
N GLN A 279 5.26 4.73 29.71
CA GLN A 279 4.42 5.60 28.91
C GLN A 279 4.65 5.31 27.43
N PRO A 280 3.66 4.76 26.71
CA PRO A 280 3.70 4.74 25.26
C PRO A 280 3.71 6.18 24.75
N MET A 281 4.61 6.46 23.81
CA MET A 281 4.80 7.80 23.24
C MET A 281 4.15 7.90 21.86
N ASP A 282 4.26 6.82 21.09
CA ASP A 282 3.73 6.66 19.74
C ASP A 282 3.92 7.88 18.84
N CYS A 283 5.07 8.54 18.98
CA CYS A 283 5.39 9.78 18.27
C CYS A 283 6.53 9.54 17.29
N VAL A 284 6.48 10.21 16.14
CA VAL A 284 7.56 10.21 15.16
C VAL A 284 8.37 11.49 15.32
N ILE A 285 9.69 11.36 15.34
CA ILE A 285 10.69 12.42 15.37
C ILE A 285 11.36 12.46 13.99
N PRO A 286 11.00 13.43 13.14
CA PRO A 286 11.71 13.66 11.89
C PRO A 286 13.13 14.22 12.12
N PRO A 287 14.00 14.16 11.11
CA PRO A 287 15.27 14.88 11.10
C PRO A 287 15.11 16.37 11.44
N GLY A 288 15.90 16.85 12.41
CA GLY A 288 15.92 18.23 12.91
C GLY A 288 14.89 18.52 14.02
N PHE A 289 14.09 17.55 14.46
CA PHE A 289 13.04 17.77 15.45
C PHE A 289 13.40 17.24 16.84
N THR A 290 12.73 17.79 17.85
CA THR A 290 12.83 17.37 19.25
C THR A 290 11.46 16.97 19.77
N ALA A 291 11.38 15.81 20.42
CA ALA A 291 10.23 15.42 21.23
C ALA A 291 10.57 15.63 22.72
N ASP A 292 9.72 16.37 23.42
CA ASP A 292 9.86 16.62 24.85
C ASP A 292 8.77 15.89 25.64
N LEU A 293 9.15 15.33 26.78
CA LEU A 293 8.23 14.78 27.78
C LEU A 293 8.63 15.23 29.17
N LEU A 294 7.64 15.64 29.97
CA LEU A 294 7.82 15.88 31.39
C LEU A 294 7.54 14.58 32.16
N LEU A 295 8.57 14.04 32.81
CA LEU A 295 8.46 12.84 33.63
C LEU A 295 7.78 13.13 34.99
N PRO A 296 6.99 12.18 35.52
CA PRO A 296 6.53 12.21 36.89
C PRO A 296 7.68 12.43 37.90
N PRO A 297 7.43 13.13 39.01
CA PRO A 297 8.47 13.49 39.98
C PRO A 297 9.06 12.30 40.73
N GLU A 298 8.38 11.15 40.78
CA GLU A 298 8.85 9.95 41.48
C GLU A 298 9.82 9.07 40.66
N ILE A 299 10.10 9.44 39.41
CA ILE A 299 10.93 8.64 38.51
C ILE A 299 12.42 8.81 38.81
N ASP A 300 13.11 7.67 38.98
CA ASP A 300 14.58 7.62 39.03
C ASP A 300 15.16 7.89 37.63
N PRO A 301 15.95 8.97 37.45
CA PRO A 301 16.61 9.30 36.18
C PRO A 301 17.46 8.16 35.59
N THR A 302 18.06 7.33 36.44
CA THR A 302 18.95 6.24 36.02
C THR A 302 18.19 5.05 35.42
N GLN A 303 16.89 4.95 35.72
CA GLN A 303 16.02 3.90 35.23
C GLN A 303 15.33 4.26 33.92
N VAL A 304 15.44 5.51 33.46
CA VAL A 304 14.80 5.95 32.22
C VAL A 304 15.38 5.20 31.01
N ARG A 305 14.48 4.72 30.17
CA ARG A 305 14.70 3.90 28.98
C ARG A 305 13.77 4.39 27.87
N VAL A 306 14.33 4.66 26.70
CA VAL A 306 13.58 5.14 25.52
C VAL A 306 13.64 4.08 24.43
N TRP A 307 12.48 3.60 24.00
CA TRP A 307 12.36 2.59 22.94
C TRP A 307 12.09 3.29 21.61
N LEU A 308 13.01 3.12 20.65
CA LEU A 308 12.96 3.76 19.34
C LEU A 308 12.91 2.73 18.22
N CYS A 309 12.24 3.06 17.13
CA CYS A 309 12.28 2.31 15.87
C CYS A 309 12.58 3.28 14.71
N SER A 310 13.19 2.82 13.63
CA SER A 310 13.18 3.60 12.38
C SER A 310 11.82 3.48 11.70
N VAL A 311 11.40 4.56 11.07
CA VAL A 311 10.26 4.60 10.15
C VAL A 311 10.77 5.14 8.84
N GLU A 312 10.44 4.45 7.76
CA GLU A 312 10.85 4.82 6.43
C GLU A 312 9.66 5.34 5.63
N ARG A 313 9.94 6.29 4.73
CA ARG A 313 8.97 6.72 3.73
C ARG A 313 9.07 5.81 2.53
N VAL A 314 7.97 5.16 2.21
CA VAL A 314 7.89 4.20 1.11
C VAL A 314 6.69 4.49 0.24
N ASP A 315 6.81 4.14 -1.02
CA ASP A 315 5.64 3.88 -1.85
C ASP A 315 5.44 2.37 -1.90
N MET A 316 4.19 1.91 -1.90
CA MET A 316 3.88 0.48 -1.86
C MET A 316 2.77 0.12 -2.82
N ILE A 317 2.93 -1.05 -3.45
CA ILE A 317 1.86 -1.75 -4.14
C ILE A 317 1.52 -2.97 -3.29
N ILE A 318 0.24 -3.11 -2.95
CA ILE A 318 -0.23 -4.19 -2.08
C ILE A 318 -1.38 -4.92 -2.78
N PRO A 319 -1.37 -6.25 -2.85
CA PRO A 319 -2.51 -6.98 -3.38
C PRO A 319 -3.78 -6.75 -2.55
N ARG A 320 -4.91 -6.56 -3.25
CA ARG A 320 -6.23 -6.35 -2.64
C ARG A 320 -6.76 -7.57 -1.89
N SER A 321 -6.19 -8.75 -2.12
CA SER A 321 -6.58 -9.99 -1.45
C SER A 321 -6.33 -9.97 0.06
N HIS A 322 -5.38 -9.16 0.54
CA HIS A 322 -5.02 -9.09 1.96
C HIS A 322 -4.80 -7.65 2.45
N ALA A 323 -5.26 -6.66 1.69
CA ALA A 323 -5.22 -5.26 2.06
C ALA A 323 -6.57 -4.56 1.90
N ILE A 324 -6.94 -3.76 2.90
CA ILE A 324 -8.21 -3.02 2.92
C ILE A 324 -7.94 -1.57 3.31
N VAL A 325 -8.50 -0.64 2.52
CA VAL A 325 -8.61 0.77 2.93
C VAL A 325 -9.68 0.87 4.01
N ARG A 326 -9.29 1.24 5.24
CA ARG A 326 -10.20 1.31 6.39
C ARG A 326 -10.66 2.71 6.73
N HIS A 327 -9.75 3.67 6.62
CA HIS A 327 -10.02 5.04 7.05
C HIS A 327 -9.60 6.02 5.96
N ALA A 328 -10.44 7.03 5.73
CA ALA A 328 -9.98 8.29 5.16
C ALA A 328 -9.14 9.01 6.22
N ALA A 329 -8.00 9.57 5.83
CA ALA A 329 -7.20 10.42 6.68
C ALA A 329 -7.17 11.83 6.09
N ASP A 330 -7.21 12.85 6.95
CA ASP A 330 -7.09 14.23 6.51
C ASP A 330 -5.62 14.62 6.42
N GLY A 331 -5.26 15.11 5.23
CA GLY A 331 -3.93 15.61 4.88
C GLY A 331 -3.56 16.82 5.70
N SER A 332 -3.04 16.56 6.89
CA SER A 332 -2.41 17.56 7.72
C SER A 332 -0.97 17.12 7.96
N GLU A 333 -0.03 18.05 7.96
CA GLU A 333 1.27 17.89 8.65
C GLU A 333 1.09 17.35 10.09
N ALA A 334 -0.13 17.40 10.62
CA ALA A 334 -0.55 16.67 11.80
C ALA A 334 -0.67 15.14 11.64
N TYR A 335 -0.26 14.47 10.56
CA TYR A 335 -0.26 12.99 10.50
C TYR A 335 0.62 12.38 11.60
N LEU A 336 1.77 12.98 11.90
CA LEU A 336 2.64 12.54 13.00
C LEU A 336 1.95 12.78 14.38
N PRO A 337 1.37 13.97 14.65
CA PRO A 337 0.49 14.20 15.81
C PRO A 337 -0.82 13.38 15.83
N ALA A 338 -1.38 12.96 14.70
CA ALA A 338 -2.68 12.30 14.58
C ALA A 338 -2.56 10.78 14.69
N LEU A 339 -1.47 10.19 14.18
CA LEU A 339 -1.06 8.84 14.54
C LEU A 339 -0.89 8.76 16.07
N ALA A 340 -0.13 9.70 16.65
CA ALA A 340 -0.01 9.84 18.10
C ALA A 340 -1.40 9.98 18.78
N ARG A 341 -2.32 10.83 18.27
CA ARG A 341 -3.68 10.96 18.83
C ARG A 341 -4.56 9.71 18.68
N SER A 342 -4.46 8.98 17.57
CA SER A 342 -5.28 7.78 17.30
C SER A 342 -4.85 6.59 18.15
N VAL A 343 -3.55 6.47 18.42
CA VAL A 343 -3.03 5.54 19.41
C VAL A 343 -3.41 6.02 20.83
N MET A 344 -3.33 7.32 21.13
CA MET A 344 -3.83 7.89 22.39
C MET A 344 -5.33 7.65 22.60
N ALA A 345 -6.17 7.65 21.55
CA ALA A 345 -7.59 7.34 21.66
C ALA A 345 -7.84 5.84 21.94
N ARG A 346 -7.02 4.94 21.38
CA ARG A 346 -7.02 3.50 21.73
C ARG A 346 -6.52 3.28 23.17
N LEU A 347 -5.51 4.04 23.61
CA LEU A 347 -5.00 4.04 24.98
C LEU A 347 -5.99 4.64 26.00
N GLN A 348 -6.80 5.62 25.60
CA GLN A 348 -7.87 6.21 26.41
C GLN A 348 -9.10 5.29 26.51
N ALA A 349 -9.39 4.50 25.47
CA ALA A 349 -10.41 3.46 25.54
C ALA A 349 -10.02 2.35 26.54
N ASP A 350 -8.72 2.11 26.75
CA ASP A 350 -8.17 1.20 27.75
C ASP A 350 -7.77 1.87 29.09
N ARG A 351 -7.91 3.19 29.22
CA ARG A 351 -7.64 3.94 30.46
C ARG A 351 -8.93 4.52 31.03
N LYS A 352 -9.34 4.00 32.19
CA LYS A 352 -10.01 4.84 33.20
C LYS A 352 -9.08 6.02 33.56
N PRO A 353 -9.58 7.25 33.75
CA PRO A 353 -8.77 8.45 33.56
C PRO A 353 -7.94 8.79 34.80
N GLU A 354 -6.68 9.14 34.59
CA GLU A 354 -5.99 10.21 35.32
C GLU A 354 -4.93 10.86 34.41
N SER A 355 -4.82 12.18 34.54
CA SER A 355 -4.49 13.18 33.51
C SER A 355 -3.00 13.44 33.26
N SER A 356 -2.58 13.56 31.98
CA SER A 356 -1.40 14.33 31.56
C SER A 356 -1.52 14.78 30.09
N GLU A 357 -1.25 16.06 29.81
CA GLU A 357 -1.32 16.70 28.47
C GLU A 357 0.05 16.67 27.76
N ILE A 358 0.05 16.37 26.46
CA ILE A 358 1.23 16.38 25.57
C ILE A 358 1.10 17.57 24.61
N THR A 359 2.13 18.44 24.54
CA THR A 359 2.19 19.59 23.61
C THR A 359 3.35 19.41 22.63
N THR A 360 3.12 19.64 21.34
CA THR A 360 4.14 19.69 20.29
C THR A 360 4.28 21.13 19.79
N THR A 361 5.49 21.67 19.69
CA THR A 361 5.75 23.02 19.17
C THR A 361 6.87 23.02 18.13
N PRO A 362 6.74 23.78 17.03
CA PRO A 362 7.82 24.01 16.08
C PRO A 362 8.79 25.07 16.62
N THR A 363 10.10 24.84 16.54
CA THR A 363 11.12 25.81 16.91
C THR A 363 11.46 26.71 15.72
N SER A 364 11.68 28.00 16.00
CA SER A 364 11.96 29.08 15.04
C SER A 364 13.39 29.07 14.52
#